data_AF-A0A1E7N5M0-F1
#
_entry.id   AF-A0A1E7N5M0-F1
#
_cell.length_a   1.000
_cell.length_b   1.000
_cell.length_c   1.000
_cell.angle_alpha   90.00
_cell.angle_beta   90.00
_cell.angle_gamma   90.00
#
_symmetry.space_group_name_H-M   'P 1'
#
loop_
_entity.id
_entity.type
_entity.pdbx_description
1 polymer ?
#
loop_
_entity_poly.entity_id
_entity_poly.type
_entity_poly.pdbx_seq_one_letter_code
_entity_poly.pdbx_strand_id
1 'polypeptide(L)'
;MRTAVLALFWGSGFLWIRIALQHGLTPVQITVLRAALGAAVLLLLACSARQRLPRGGALWRRLAVAAFFCNALPFLLTAYGERSVGSGTAGVLHATTPLWSLLIGLALGTDRTTGTDRTTPLRLTGLLLGFAGVLLILAPWRESGGISTPGALALLGAAASYAVAFAHMARALAGTGTAPLALSAAQLTAAAGLSAVALPAGGPLNPFSGFSGADPVGLAAVTVLGVACTGLTFHLNYRLIATEGPTSAAAVGYLLPVVSTVLGALVLGERLTVRAVAGTAVVLAGVFLVKHRPKPRTVVPLLTD
;
A
#
# COMPACT_ATOMS: atom_id res chain seq x y z
N MET A 1 3.30 -13.91 15.80
CA MET A 1 1.92 -13.40 16.03
C MET A 1 1.70 -11.99 15.45
N ARG A 2 2.63 -11.04 15.62
CA ARG A 2 2.47 -9.65 15.15
C ARG A 2 2.34 -9.51 13.63
N THR A 3 3.13 -10.25 12.84
CA THR A 3 3.04 -10.27 11.37
C THR A 3 1.66 -10.66 10.86
N ALA A 4 1.02 -11.66 11.48
CA ALA A 4 -0.31 -12.12 11.09
C ALA A 4 -1.39 -11.07 11.41
N VAL A 5 -1.33 -10.44 12.59
CA VAL A 5 -2.24 -9.35 12.97
C VAL A 5 -2.10 -8.16 12.01
N LEU A 6 -0.86 -7.80 11.67
CA LEU A 6 -0.60 -6.70 10.75
C LEU A 6 -1.09 -7.03 9.33
N ALA A 7 -0.86 -8.26 8.85
CA ALA A 7 -1.38 -8.73 7.58
C ALA A 7 -2.92 -8.77 7.56
N LEU A 8 -3.56 -9.15 8.67
CA LEU A 8 -5.01 -9.13 8.80
C LEU A 8 -5.55 -7.71 8.67
N PHE A 9 -5.00 -6.75 9.41
CA PHE A 9 -5.47 -5.36 9.35
C PHE A 9 -5.23 -4.73 7.98
N TRP A 10 -4.02 -4.82 7.41
CA TRP A 10 -3.76 -4.26 6.07
C TRP A 10 -4.55 -4.97 4.97
N GLY A 11 -4.62 -6.30 5.00
CA GLY A 11 -5.38 -7.08 4.02
C GLY A 11 -6.88 -6.85 4.11
N SER A 12 -7.43 -6.61 5.31
CA SER A 12 -8.83 -6.23 5.49
C SER A 12 -9.14 -4.81 5.01
N GLY A 13 -8.13 -3.97 4.75
CA GLY A 13 -8.33 -2.59 4.28
C GLY A 13 -9.18 -2.52 3.01
N PHE A 14 -8.95 -3.42 2.06
CA PHE A 14 -9.73 -3.50 0.80
C PHE A 14 -11.20 -3.86 1.09
N LEU A 15 -11.47 -4.79 2.00
CA LEU A 15 -12.83 -5.10 2.44
C LEU A 15 -13.55 -3.84 2.95
N TRP A 16 -12.92 -3.08 3.84
CA TRP A 16 -13.54 -1.88 4.41
C TRP A 16 -13.74 -0.76 3.40
N ILE A 17 -12.83 -0.62 2.43
CA ILE A 17 -13.01 0.32 1.30
C ILE A 17 -14.25 -0.07 0.50
N ARG A 18 -14.37 -1.35 0.13
CA ARG A 18 -15.51 -1.86 -0.63
C ARG A 18 -16.84 -1.68 0.10
N ILE A 19 -16.90 -1.95 1.40
CA ILE A 19 -18.10 -1.69 2.23
C ILE A 19 -18.41 -0.19 2.23
N ALA A 20 -17.44 0.68 2.49
CA ALA A 20 -17.67 2.12 2.50
C ALA A 20 -18.21 2.65 1.15
N LEU A 21 -17.72 2.12 0.03
CA LEU A 21 -18.20 2.46 -1.32
C LEU A 21 -19.65 1.97 -1.55
N GLN A 22 -19.98 0.75 -1.14
CA GLN A 22 -21.33 0.17 -1.28
C GLN A 22 -22.36 0.93 -0.44
N HIS A 23 -21.92 1.51 0.68
CA HIS A 23 -22.72 2.25 1.63
C HIS A 23 -22.62 3.78 1.45
N GLY A 24 -22.37 4.22 0.22
CA GLY A 24 -22.61 5.61 -0.21
C GLY A 24 -21.46 6.59 -0.03
N LEU A 25 -20.27 6.16 0.42
CA LEU A 25 -19.10 7.04 0.43
C LEU A 25 -18.42 7.09 -0.95
N THR A 26 -18.00 8.29 -1.32
CA THR A 26 -17.19 8.51 -2.53
C THR A 26 -15.71 8.18 -2.28
N PRO A 27 -14.92 7.87 -3.32
CA PRO A 27 -13.47 7.64 -3.18
C PRO A 27 -12.70 8.77 -2.49
N VAL A 28 -13.10 10.03 -2.76
CA VAL A 28 -12.49 11.21 -2.14
C VAL A 28 -12.81 11.26 -0.64
N GLN A 29 -14.07 11.03 -0.24
CA GLN A 29 -14.47 10.98 1.17
C GLN A 29 -13.74 9.87 1.93
N ILE A 30 -13.66 8.66 1.35
CA ILE A 30 -12.92 7.54 1.96
C ILE A 30 -11.47 7.92 2.18
N THR A 31 -10.83 8.54 1.18
CA THR A 31 -9.42 8.94 1.24
C THR A 31 -9.16 9.97 2.35
N VAL A 32 -10.00 11.00 2.42
CA VAL A 32 -9.87 12.07 3.41
C VAL A 32 -10.10 11.53 4.82
N LEU A 33 -11.19 10.79 5.04
CA LEU A 33 -11.53 10.23 6.34
C LEU A 33 -10.47 9.22 6.80
N ARG A 34 -10.04 8.32 5.92
CA ARG A 34 -8.96 7.36 6.20
C ARG A 34 -7.68 8.08 6.64
N ALA A 35 -7.26 9.10 5.89
CA ALA A 35 -6.05 9.85 6.20
C ALA A 35 -6.19 10.65 7.50
N ALA A 36 -7.31 11.35 7.70
CA ALA A 36 -7.58 12.16 8.89
C ALA A 36 -7.65 11.32 10.17
N LEU A 37 -8.40 10.21 10.15
CA LEU A 37 -8.53 9.30 11.29
C LEU A 37 -7.21 8.60 11.61
N GLY A 38 -6.50 8.13 10.59
CA GLY A 38 -5.19 7.55 10.78
C GLY A 38 -4.18 8.56 11.33
N ALA A 39 -4.21 9.81 10.85
CA ALA A 39 -3.38 10.88 11.36
C ALA A 39 -3.70 11.18 12.84
N ALA A 40 -4.98 11.28 13.20
CA ALA A 40 -5.42 11.48 14.57
C ALA A 40 -4.87 10.39 15.51
N VAL A 41 -4.97 9.12 15.12
CA VAL A 41 -4.41 8.00 15.90
C VAL A 41 -2.89 8.14 16.06
N LEU A 42 -2.16 8.40 14.98
CA LEU A 42 -0.70 8.53 15.07
C LEU A 42 -0.25 9.77 15.83
N LEU A 43 -0.99 10.88 15.75
CA LEU A 43 -0.75 12.08 16.53
C LEU A 43 -0.99 11.82 18.02
N LEU A 44 -2.08 11.14 18.39
CA LEU A 44 -2.35 10.74 19.77
C LEU A 44 -1.24 9.85 20.31
N LEU A 45 -0.79 8.85 19.54
CA LEU A 45 0.31 7.97 19.93
C LEU A 45 1.66 8.70 20.02
N ALA A 46 1.93 9.65 19.14
CA ALA A 46 3.13 10.47 19.19
C ALA A 46 3.13 11.39 20.43
N CYS A 47 1.98 12.01 20.72
CA CYS A 47 1.77 12.82 21.92
C CYS A 47 1.94 11.99 23.20
N SER A 48 1.33 10.80 23.28
CA SER A 48 1.49 9.91 24.44
C SER A 48 2.94 9.43 24.61
N ALA A 49 3.66 9.23 23.51
CA ALA A 49 5.09 8.91 23.52
C ALA A 49 6.00 10.14 23.71
N ARG A 50 5.43 11.34 23.93
CA ARG A 50 6.15 12.63 24.04
C ARG A 50 7.09 12.92 22.87
N GLN A 51 6.79 12.37 21.69
CA GLN A 51 7.56 12.61 20.48
C GLN A 51 7.07 13.88 19.80
N ARG A 52 8.00 14.80 19.54
CA ARG A 52 7.69 16.07 18.89
C ARG A 52 7.65 15.87 17.37
N LEU A 53 6.65 16.45 16.72
CA LEU A 53 6.60 16.52 15.26
C LEU A 53 7.80 17.32 14.72
N PRO A 54 8.25 17.02 13.49
CA PRO A 54 9.31 17.79 12.84
C PRO A 54 8.92 19.26 12.69
N ARG A 55 9.84 20.17 13.01
CA ARG A 55 9.62 21.63 12.95
C ARG A 55 10.13 22.30 11.67
N GLY A 56 11.02 21.65 10.92
CA GLY A 56 11.66 22.25 9.76
C GLY A 56 10.79 22.20 8.50
N GLY A 57 10.57 23.34 7.85
CA GLY A 57 9.80 23.44 6.60
C GLY A 57 10.37 22.59 5.45
N ALA A 58 11.70 22.45 5.39
CA ALA A 58 12.34 21.56 4.41
C ALA A 58 11.96 20.08 4.60
N LEU A 59 11.81 19.62 5.84
CA LEU A 59 11.37 18.26 6.15
C LEU A 59 9.87 18.09 5.85
N TRP A 60 9.05 19.09 6.13
CA TRP A 60 7.63 19.08 5.72
C TRP A 60 7.44 19.02 4.21
N ARG A 61 8.28 19.69 3.41
CA ARG A 61 8.24 19.53 1.94
C ARG A 61 8.56 18.11 1.51
N ARG A 62 9.59 17.48 2.08
CA ARG A 62 9.94 16.07 1.79
C ARG A 62 8.82 15.12 2.23
N LEU A 63 8.20 15.40 3.38
CA LEU A 63 7.05 14.66 3.88
C LEU A 63 5.82 14.87 3.02
N ALA A 64 5.59 16.04 2.44
CA ALA A 64 4.46 16.30 1.55
C ALA A 64 4.56 15.45 0.27
N VAL A 65 5.76 15.33 -0.31
CA VAL A 65 5.98 14.44 -1.46
C VAL A 65 5.76 12.98 -1.08
N ALA A 66 6.32 12.54 0.06
CA ALA A 66 6.09 11.18 0.56
C ALA A 66 4.59 10.94 0.88
N ALA A 67 3.91 11.91 1.47
CA ALA A 67 2.49 11.86 1.80
C ALA A 67 1.61 11.74 0.55
N PHE A 68 1.95 12.48 -0.50
CA PHE A 68 1.26 12.42 -1.77
C PHE A 68 1.35 11.02 -2.40
N PHE A 69 2.57 10.51 -2.60
CA PHE A 69 2.79 9.23 -3.29
C PHE A 69 2.52 7.98 -2.43
N CYS A 70 2.64 8.08 -1.10
CA CYS A 70 2.44 6.93 -0.21
C CYS A 70 1.03 6.87 0.40
N ASN A 71 0.24 7.96 0.36
CA ASN A 71 -1.04 8.01 1.04
C ASN A 71 -2.11 8.67 0.18
N ALA A 72 -2.03 9.96 -0.10
CA ALA A 72 -3.14 10.70 -0.74
C ALA A 72 -3.51 10.13 -2.12
N LEU A 73 -2.53 10.03 -3.02
CA LEU A 73 -2.74 9.49 -4.36
C LEU A 73 -3.11 8.00 -4.35
N PRO A 74 -2.35 7.09 -3.70
CA PRO A 74 -2.69 5.67 -3.74
C PRO A 74 -3.99 5.34 -3.00
N PHE A 75 -4.35 6.04 -1.92
CA PHE A 75 -5.65 5.81 -1.25
C PHE A 75 -6.81 6.19 -2.16
N LEU A 76 -6.70 7.33 -2.85
CA LEU A 76 -7.71 7.76 -3.83
C LEU A 76 -7.83 6.79 -4.99
N LEU A 77 -6.71 6.39 -5.58
CA LEU A 77 -6.69 5.44 -6.69
C LEU A 77 -7.21 4.06 -6.28
N THR A 78 -6.91 3.60 -5.06
CA THR A 78 -7.43 2.34 -4.53
C THR A 78 -8.94 2.42 -4.37
N ALA A 79 -9.45 3.45 -3.69
CA ALA A 79 -10.89 3.63 -3.52
C ALA A 79 -11.63 3.86 -4.85
N TYR A 80 -11.01 4.53 -5.82
CA TYR A 80 -11.56 4.68 -7.17
C TYR A 80 -11.63 3.34 -7.89
N GLY A 81 -10.54 2.55 -7.82
CA GLY A 81 -10.44 1.27 -8.50
C GLY A 81 -11.36 0.20 -7.93
N GLU A 82 -11.54 0.20 -6.61
CA GLU A 82 -12.47 -0.67 -5.92
C GLU A 82 -13.95 -0.37 -6.20
N ARG A 83 -14.29 0.64 -7.01
CA ARG A 83 -15.66 0.80 -7.54
C ARG A 83 -16.01 -0.26 -8.57
N SER A 84 -15.05 -0.63 -9.42
CA SER A 84 -15.25 -1.60 -10.51
C SER A 84 -14.52 -2.92 -10.28
N VAL A 85 -13.48 -2.94 -9.45
CA VAL A 85 -12.69 -4.14 -9.14
C VAL A 85 -13.04 -4.65 -7.74
N GLY A 86 -13.18 -5.97 -7.60
CA GLY A 86 -13.43 -6.60 -6.30
C GLY A 86 -12.27 -6.43 -5.32
N SER A 87 -12.57 -6.44 -4.02
CA SER A 87 -11.62 -6.22 -2.94
C SER A 87 -10.51 -7.27 -2.92
N GLY A 88 -10.83 -8.54 -3.24
CA GLY A 88 -9.83 -9.60 -3.37
C GLY A 88 -8.80 -9.29 -4.46
N THR A 89 -9.27 -8.96 -5.66
CA THR A 89 -8.42 -8.59 -6.80
C THR A 89 -7.61 -7.31 -6.53
N ALA A 90 -8.20 -6.33 -5.86
CA ALA A 90 -7.51 -5.10 -5.47
C ALA A 90 -6.29 -5.38 -4.57
N GLY A 91 -6.42 -6.28 -3.59
CA GLY A 91 -5.29 -6.69 -2.76
C GLY A 91 -4.18 -7.41 -3.54
N VAL A 92 -4.53 -8.21 -4.54
CA VAL A 92 -3.54 -8.86 -5.42
C VAL A 92 -2.80 -7.86 -6.29
N LEU A 93 -3.52 -6.91 -6.91
CA LEU A 93 -2.91 -5.83 -7.69
C LEU A 93 -1.99 -4.97 -6.83
N HIS A 94 -2.37 -4.72 -5.57
CA HIS A 94 -1.51 -4.02 -4.62
C HIS A 94 -0.21 -4.78 -4.30
N ALA A 95 -0.25 -6.12 -4.25
CA ALA A 95 0.96 -6.92 -4.01
C ALA A 95 2.00 -6.82 -5.15
N THR A 96 1.68 -6.18 -6.27
CA THR A 96 2.62 -5.89 -7.36
C THR A 96 3.57 -4.73 -7.08
N THR A 97 3.40 -3.96 -5.98
CA THR A 97 4.29 -2.84 -5.62
C THR A 97 5.80 -3.15 -5.70
N PRO A 98 6.29 -4.35 -5.32
CA PRO A 98 7.70 -4.70 -5.47
C PRO A 98 8.17 -4.78 -6.94
N LEU A 99 7.28 -5.18 -7.86
CA LEU A 99 7.55 -5.20 -9.30
C LEU A 99 7.79 -3.77 -9.81
N TRP A 100 6.91 -2.84 -9.42
CA TRP A 100 7.06 -1.42 -9.73
C TRP A 100 8.31 -0.81 -9.10
N SER A 101 8.66 -1.25 -7.89
CA SER A 101 9.88 -0.79 -7.19
C SER A 101 11.15 -1.19 -7.95
N LEU A 102 11.20 -2.41 -8.49
CA LEU A 102 12.30 -2.84 -9.36
C LEU A 102 12.33 -2.02 -10.66
N LEU A 103 11.18 -1.86 -11.33
CA LEU A 103 11.10 -1.07 -12.57
C LEU A 103 11.60 0.36 -12.39
N ILE A 104 11.15 1.06 -11.35
CA ILE A 104 11.57 2.43 -11.05
C ILE A 104 13.06 2.45 -10.67
N GLY A 105 13.52 1.47 -9.90
CA GLY A 105 14.93 1.34 -9.53
C GLY A 105 15.85 1.21 -10.75
N LEU A 106 15.45 0.39 -11.73
CA LEU A 106 16.14 0.22 -13.01
C LEU A 106 16.07 1.49 -13.87
N ALA A 107 14.89 2.10 -14.01
CA ALA A 107 14.69 3.30 -14.83
C ALA A 107 15.48 4.51 -14.31
N LEU A 108 15.62 4.65 -12.99
CA LEU A 108 16.40 5.71 -12.37
C LEU A 108 17.91 5.40 -12.31
N GLY A 109 18.35 4.23 -12.78
CA GLY A 109 19.75 3.78 -12.66
C GLY A 109 20.24 3.60 -11.22
N THR A 110 19.32 3.58 -10.25
CA THR A 110 19.63 3.49 -8.82
C THR A 110 19.77 2.04 -8.34
N ASP A 111 19.17 1.09 -9.05
CA ASP A 111 19.40 -0.32 -8.78
C ASP A 111 20.73 -0.73 -9.44
N ARG A 112 21.75 -0.95 -8.61
CA ARG A 112 23.11 -1.38 -9.03
C ARG A 112 23.14 -2.79 -9.62
N THR A 113 21.98 -3.40 -9.89
CA THR A 113 21.81 -4.66 -10.63
C THR A 113 22.35 -4.65 -12.06
N THR A 114 22.67 -3.48 -12.61
CA THR A 114 23.32 -3.34 -13.91
C THR A 114 24.81 -3.71 -13.90
N GLY A 115 25.43 -3.94 -12.73
CA GLY A 115 26.80 -4.45 -12.63
C GLY A 115 26.84 -5.94 -12.27
N THR A 116 27.05 -6.81 -13.26
CA THR A 116 27.51 -8.22 -13.12
C THR A 116 26.91 -9.04 -11.97
N ASP A 117 25.68 -8.76 -11.55
CA ASP A 117 25.05 -9.47 -10.45
C ASP A 117 24.33 -10.69 -11.02
N ARG A 118 24.69 -11.88 -10.54
CA ARG A 118 24.11 -13.17 -11.00
C ARG A 118 22.59 -13.24 -10.78
N THR A 119 22.03 -12.30 -10.02
CA THR A 119 20.62 -12.21 -9.67
C THR A 119 19.76 -11.44 -10.67
N THR A 120 20.36 -10.67 -11.59
CA THR A 120 19.63 -9.83 -12.55
C THR A 120 18.66 -10.61 -13.45
N PRO A 121 19.04 -11.77 -14.03
CA PRO A 121 18.11 -12.58 -14.83
C PRO A 121 16.91 -13.07 -14.00
N LEU A 122 17.14 -13.52 -12.76
CA LEU A 122 16.10 -14.01 -11.87
C LEU A 122 15.07 -12.92 -11.53
N ARG A 123 15.55 -11.69 -11.27
CA ARG A 123 14.70 -10.54 -10.95
C ARG A 123 13.89 -10.10 -12.18
N LEU A 124 14.47 -10.14 -13.38
CA LEU A 124 13.75 -9.86 -14.63
C LEU A 124 12.70 -10.94 -14.94
N THR A 125 13.02 -12.22 -14.74
CA THR A 125 12.03 -13.31 -14.86
C THR A 125 10.91 -13.13 -13.85
N GLY A 126 11.23 -12.79 -12.60
CA GLY A 126 10.23 -12.48 -11.57
C GLY A 126 9.33 -11.31 -11.95
N LEU A 127 9.90 -10.28 -12.58
CA LEU A 127 9.16 -9.13 -13.08
C LEU A 127 8.15 -9.53 -14.16
N LEU A 128 8.61 -10.25 -15.18
CA LEU A 128 7.77 -10.74 -16.28
C LEU A 128 6.68 -11.68 -15.77
N LEU A 129 7.04 -12.61 -14.88
CA LEU A 129 6.11 -13.56 -14.28
C LEU A 129 5.04 -12.83 -13.45
N GLY A 130 5.46 -11.85 -12.64
CA GLY A 130 4.55 -11.07 -11.82
C GLY A 130 3.51 -10.30 -12.65
N PHE A 131 3.94 -9.65 -13.72
CA PHE A 131 3.01 -8.98 -14.65
C PHE A 131 2.17 -9.96 -15.45
N ALA A 132 2.69 -11.12 -15.85
CA ALA A 132 1.89 -12.18 -16.46
C ALA A 132 0.77 -12.67 -15.52
N GLY A 133 1.05 -12.75 -14.21
CA GLY A 133 0.04 -13.06 -13.19
C GLY A 133 -1.05 -11.99 -13.11
N VAL A 134 -0.67 -10.70 -13.11
CA VAL A 134 -1.64 -9.58 -13.21
C VAL A 134 -2.51 -9.74 -14.44
N LEU A 135 -1.90 -10.08 -15.57
CA LEU A 135 -2.63 -10.23 -16.81
C LEU A 135 -3.63 -11.39 -16.74
N LEU A 136 -3.24 -12.51 -16.14
CA LEU A 136 -4.12 -13.66 -15.95
C LEU A 136 -5.36 -13.35 -15.10
N ILE A 137 -5.20 -12.54 -14.05
CA ILE A 137 -6.31 -12.15 -13.15
C ILE A 137 -7.34 -11.30 -13.90
N LEU A 138 -6.86 -10.41 -14.77
CA LEU A 138 -7.68 -9.44 -15.47
C LEU A 138 -8.31 -10.00 -16.77
N ALA A 139 -8.17 -11.29 -17.08
CA ALA A 139 -8.76 -11.92 -18.26
C ALA A 139 -10.19 -12.45 -18.00
N PRO A 140 -11.19 -12.16 -18.88
CA PRO A 140 -11.06 -11.82 -20.29
C PRO A 140 -11.02 -10.32 -20.60
N TRP A 141 -10.14 -9.95 -21.54
CA TRP A 141 -9.88 -8.57 -21.98
C TRP A 141 -11.04 -7.88 -22.72
N ARG A 142 -11.97 -8.68 -23.24
CA ARG A 142 -13.00 -8.26 -24.21
C ARG A 142 -14.41 -8.31 -23.65
N GLU A 143 -14.64 -9.00 -22.55
CA GLU A 143 -15.88 -8.87 -21.79
C GLU A 143 -15.76 -7.61 -20.93
N SER A 144 -16.90 -6.97 -20.65
CA SER A 144 -17.03 -5.79 -19.79
C SER A 144 -16.44 -6.05 -18.40
N GLY A 145 -15.11 -5.92 -18.26
CA GLY A 145 -14.38 -6.31 -17.04
C GLY A 145 -12.85 -6.56 -17.16
N GLY A 146 -12.24 -6.61 -18.35
CA GLY A 146 -10.78 -6.85 -18.52
C GLY A 146 -9.84 -5.66 -18.23
N ILE A 147 -8.52 -5.69 -18.60
CA ILE A 147 -7.53 -4.56 -18.44
C ILE A 147 -8.11 -3.20 -18.86
N SER A 148 -9.09 -3.24 -19.74
CA SER A 148 -9.91 -2.14 -20.23
C SER A 148 -10.69 -1.38 -19.15
N THR A 149 -10.71 -1.82 -17.88
CA THR A 149 -11.40 -1.11 -16.80
C THR A 149 -10.49 -0.03 -16.17
N PRO A 150 -10.91 1.25 -16.16
CA PRO A 150 -10.18 2.32 -15.48
C PRO A 150 -9.82 2.02 -14.02
N GLY A 151 -10.57 1.13 -13.35
CA GLY A 151 -10.30 0.74 -11.98
C GLY A 151 -9.07 -0.15 -11.79
N ALA A 152 -8.81 -1.10 -12.69
CA ALA A 152 -7.61 -1.94 -12.63
C ALA A 152 -6.35 -1.09 -12.86
N LEU A 153 -6.40 -0.16 -13.81
CA LEU A 153 -5.33 0.81 -14.05
C LEU A 153 -5.10 1.73 -12.85
N ALA A 154 -6.17 2.18 -12.19
CA ALA A 154 -6.05 2.96 -10.96
C ALA A 154 -5.33 2.17 -9.85
N LEU A 155 -5.67 0.89 -9.65
CA LEU A 155 -5.03 0.03 -8.65
C LEU A 155 -3.55 -0.24 -8.95
N LEU A 156 -3.21 -0.47 -10.22
CA LEU A 156 -1.81 -0.57 -10.66
C LEU A 156 -1.06 0.76 -10.47
N GLY A 157 -1.71 1.89 -10.77
CA GLY A 157 -1.20 3.23 -10.50
C GLY A 157 -0.97 3.47 -9.02
N ALA A 158 -1.84 2.98 -8.13
CA ALA A 158 -1.65 3.03 -6.68
C ALA A 158 -0.41 2.23 -6.27
N ALA A 159 -0.25 1.00 -6.79
CA ALA A 159 0.91 0.16 -6.51
C ALA A 159 2.24 0.81 -6.99
N ALA A 160 2.22 1.45 -8.16
CA ALA A 160 3.35 2.22 -8.68
C ALA A 160 3.65 3.47 -7.84
N SER A 161 2.61 4.16 -7.38
CA SER A 161 2.72 5.34 -6.50
C SER A 161 3.46 5.00 -5.20
N TYR A 162 3.10 3.89 -4.55
CA TYR A 162 3.82 3.39 -3.38
C TYR A 162 5.30 3.12 -3.66
N ALA A 163 5.62 2.54 -4.83
CA ALA A 163 6.99 2.26 -5.21
C ALA A 163 7.83 3.55 -5.37
N VAL A 164 7.25 4.60 -5.99
CA VAL A 164 7.86 5.94 -6.05
C VAL A 164 8.10 6.48 -4.64
N ALA A 165 7.09 6.35 -3.76
CA ALA A 165 7.19 6.85 -2.40
C ALA A 165 8.28 6.14 -1.61
N PHE A 166 8.39 4.82 -1.68
CA PHE A 166 9.44 4.06 -1.00
C PHE A 166 10.84 4.46 -1.48
N ALA A 167 11.03 4.64 -2.79
CA ALA A 167 12.30 5.12 -3.35
C ALA A 167 12.63 6.56 -2.91
N HIS A 168 11.63 7.42 -2.76
CA HIS A 168 11.81 8.77 -2.22
C HIS A 168 12.15 8.71 -0.71
N MET A 169 11.37 7.98 0.08
CA MET A 169 11.53 7.90 1.54
C MET A 169 12.90 7.35 1.93
N ALA A 170 13.38 6.31 1.23
CA ALA A 170 14.70 5.74 1.44
C ALA A 170 15.85 6.75 1.22
N ARG A 171 15.68 7.74 0.33
CA ARG A 171 16.70 8.74 0.02
C ARG A 171 16.57 10.02 0.84
N ALA A 172 15.35 10.50 1.04
CA ALA A 172 15.11 11.86 1.55
C ALA A 172 14.72 11.92 3.03
N LEU A 173 14.21 10.81 3.58
CA LEU A 173 13.71 10.73 4.96
C LEU A 173 14.59 9.82 5.85
N ALA A 174 15.42 8.96 5.25
CA ALA A 174 16.42 8.18 5.98
C ALA A 174 17.44 9.10 6.66
N GLY A 175 17.85 8.74 7.89
CA GLY A 175 18.90 9.47 8.62
C GLY A 175 18.51 10.86 9.13
N THR A 176 17.23 11.25 9.09
CA THR A 176 16.76 12.58 9.52
C THR A 176 16.75 12.79 11.05
N GLY A 177 17.14 11.78 11.84
CA GLY A 177 17.16 11.84 13.31
C GLY A 177 15.78 11.96 13.97
N THR A 178 14.70 11.99 13.19
CA THR A 178 13.33 12.09 13.70
C THR A 178 12.78 10.70 13.99
N ALA A 179 12.07 10.55 15.11
CA ALA A 179 11.48 9.28 15.49
C ALA A 179 10.49 8.77 14.41
N PRO A 180 10.51 7.48 14.05
CA PRO A 180 9.67 6.97 12.95
C PRO A 180 8.15 7.13 13.18
N LEU A 181 7.70 7.09 14.43
CA LEU A 181 6.30 7.35 14.78
C LEU A 181 5.94 8.83 14.50
N ALA A 182 6.77 9.78 14.92
CA ALA A 182 6.59 11.20 14.60
C ALA A 182 6.65 11.49 13.09
N LEU A 183 7.55 10.84 12.34
CA LEU A 183 7.60 10.94 10.87
C LEU A 183 6.32 10.41 10.23
N SER A 184 5.83 9.26 10.67
CA SER A 184 4.59 8.66 10.16
C SER A 184 3.37 9.55 10.48
N ALA A 185 3.30 10.10 11.69
CA ALA A 185 2.26 11.03 12.09
C ALA A 185 2.27 12.31 11.23
N ALA A 186 3.44 12.91 11.02
CA ALA A 186 3.59 14.10 10.18
C ALA A 186 3.23 13.82 8.71
N GLN A 187 3.69 12.68 8.17
CA GLN A 187 3.37 12.25 6.81
C GLN A 187 1.86 12.08 6.61
N LEU A 188 1.18 11.39 7.55
CA LEU A 188 -0.25 11.13 7.43
C LEU A 188 -1.08 12.40 7.68
N THR A 189 -0.59 13.32 8.51
CA THR A 189 -1.16 14.66 8.68
C THR A 189 -1.05 15.47 7.37
N ALA A 190 0.10 15.46 6.71
CA ALA A 190 0.27 16.08 5.41
C ALA A 190 -0.65 15.44 4.36
N ALA A 191 -0.81 14.11 4.39
CA ALA A 191 -1.71 13.39 3.49
C ALA A 191 -3.18 13.79 3.71
N ALA A 192 -3.61 13.93 4.97
CA ALA A 192 -4.97 14.39 5.31
C ALA A 192 -5.21 15.80 4.76
N GLY A 193 -4.25 16.72 4.96
CA GLY A 193 -4.32 18.07 4.40
C GLY A 193 -4.37 18.10 2.87
N LEU A 194 -3.49 17.35 2.20
CA LEU A 194 -3.47 17.24 0.73
C LEU A 194 -4.76 16.64 0.18
N SER A 195 -5.29 15.61 0.85
CA SER A 195 -6.53 14.95 0.43
C SER A 195 -7.74 15.86 0.64
N ALA A 196 -7.74 16.70 1.68
CA ALA A 196 -8.81 17.65 1.95
C ALA A 196 -8.95 18.70 0.83
N VAL A 197 -7.85 19.07 0.16
CA VAL A 197 -7.88 19.96 -1.02
C VAL A 197 -8.68 19.35 -2.17
N ALA A 198 -8.79 18.02 -2.26
CA ALA A 198 -9.56 17.34 -3.29
C ALA A 198 -11.06 17.20 -2.96
N LEU A 199 -11.51 17.53 -1.73
CA LEU A 199 -12.92 17.49 -1.34
C LEU A 199 -13.86 18.26 -2.28
N PRO A 200 -13.54 19.49 -2.73
CA PRO A 200 -14.40 20.26 -3.65
C PRO A 200 -14.63 19.55 -4.99
N ALA A 201 -13.66 18.76 -5.45
CA ALA A 201 -13.77 18.02 -6.70
C ALA A 201 -14.64 16.75 -6.59
N GLY A 202 -15.00 16.35 -5.36
CA GLY A 202 -15.82 15.16 -5.08
C GLY A 202 -17.33 15.40 -5.09
N GLY A 203 -17.79 16.64 -5.26
CA GLY A 203 -19.22 17.00 -5.22
C GLY A 203 -19.48 18.28 -4.41
N PRO A 204 -20.76 18.72 -4.30
CA PRO A 204 -21.10 19.99 -3.67
C PRO A 204 -20.57 20.10 -2.23
N LEU A 205 -19.99 21.28 -1.96
CA LEU A 205 -19.25 21.72 -0.77
C LEU A 205 -20.11 21.86 0.49
N ASN A 206 -20.87 20.84 0.84
CA ASN A 206 -21.44 20.77 2.18
C ASN A 206 -20.75 19.60 2.91
N PRO A 207 -19.92 19.89 3.93
CA PRO A 207 -19.24 18.86 4.73
C PRO A 207 -20.22 17.84 5.34
N PHE A 208 -21.52 18.15 5.40
CA PHE A 208 -22.56 17.27 5.90
C PHE A 208 -23.60 16.86 4.84
N SER A 209 -23.87 17.65 3.79
CA SER A 209 -24.76 17.21 2.71
C SER A 209 -24.07 16.27 1.71
N GLY A 210 -22.73 16.22 1.66
CA GLY A 210 -22.00 15.22 0.87
C GLY A 210 -22.09 13.80 1.44
N PHE A 211 -22.44 13.66 2.73
CA PHE A 211 -22.67 12.36 3.40
C PHE A 211 -24.16 12.00 3.48
N SER A 212 -25.05 12.76 2.83
CA SER A 212 -26.50 12.52 2.86
C SER A 212 -26.92 11.17 2.29
N GLY A 213 -26.05 10.50 1.51
CA GLY A 213 -26.21 9.12 1.05
C GLY A 213 -25.37 8.08 1.80
N ALA A 214 -24.53 8.48 2.74
CA ALA A 214 -23.69 7.57 3.52
C ALA A 214 -24.44 7.10 4.76
N ASP A 215 -24.61 5.78 4.89
CA ASP A 215 -25.28 5.21 6.05
C ASP A 215 -24.29 4.97 7.21
N PRO A 216 -24.78 4.60 8.41
CA PRO A 216 -23.92 4.32 9.57
C PRO A 216 -22.90 3.19 9.32
N VAL A 217 -23.20 2.25 8.42
CA VAL A 217 -22.31 1.13 8.10
C VAL A 217 -21.12 1.63 7.28
N GLY A 218 -21.34 2.51 6.30
CA GLY A 218 -20.27 3.14 5.54
C GLY A 218 -19.34 3.97 6.43
N LEU A 219 -19.91 4.73 7.37
CA LEU A 219 -19.13 5.50 8.35
C LEU A 219 -18.36 4.61 9.32
N ALA A 220 -18.94 3.50 9.77
CA ALA A 220 -18.24 2.51 10.60
C ALA A 220 -17.08 1.87 9.81
N ALA A 221 -17.31 1.50 8.55
CA ALA A 221 -16.30 0.89 7.69
C ALA A 221 -15.09 1.80 7.46
N VAL A 222 -15.32 3.07 7.10
CA VAL A 222 -14.22 4.03 6.93
C VAL A 222 -13.53 4.36 8.26
N THR A 223 -14.26 4.28 9.38
CA THR A 223 -13.69 4.44 10.71
C THR A 223 -12.72 3.31 11.04
N VAL A 224 -13.12 2.05 10.83
CA VAL A 224 -12.23 0.89 11.01
C VAL A 224 -11.04 0.96 10.05
N LEU A 225 -11.27 1.38 8.81
CA LEU A 225 -10.21 1.57 7.81
C LEU A 225 -9.16 2.61 8.24
N GLY A 226 -9.61 3.76 8.75
CA GLY A 226 -8.74 4.85 9.20
C GLY A 226 -8.02 4.52 10.50
N VAL A 227 -8.75 4.03 11.51
CA VAL A 227 -8.21 3.79 12.85
C VAL A 227 -7.39 2.51 12.90
N ALA A 228 -7.99 1.36 12.55
CA ALA A 228 -7.36 0.05 12.70
C ALA A 228 -6.42 -0.23 11.52
N CYS A 229 -6.91 -0.12 10.29
CA CYS A 229 -6.17 -0.54 9.09
C CYS A 229 -5.13 0.48 8.62
N THR A 230 -5.16 1.72 9.13
CA THR A 230 -4.18 2.76 8.81
C THR A 230 -3.43 3.16 10.08
N GLY A 231 -4.02 3.92 11.01
CA GLY A 231 -3.31 4.44 12.19
C GLY A 231 -2.58 3.36 13.02
N LEU A 232 -3.29 2.33 13.50
CA LEU A 232 -2.71 1.26 14.30
C LEU A 232 -1.66 0.45 13.52
N THR A 233 -1.92 0.12 12.25
CA THR A 233 -0.97 -0.66 11.45
C THR A 233 0.35 0.06 11.20
N PHE A 234 0.36 1.38 10.99
CA PHE A 234 1.60 2.14 10.87
C PHE A 234 2.46 2.02 12.14
N HIS A 235 1.82 2.11 13.31
CA HIS A 235 2.49 1.89 14.60
C HIS A 235 2.98 0.45 14.77
N LEU A 236 2.15 -0.55 14.45
CA LEU A 236 2.51 -1.96 14.52
C LEU A 236 3.65 -2.33 13.56
N ASN A 237 3.63 -1.77 12.34
CA ASN A 237 4.68 -1.96 11.35
C ASN A 237 6.02 -1.39 11.85
N TYR A 238 6.00 -0.18 12.43
CA TYR A 238 7.18 0.38 13.08
C TYR A 238 7.74 -0.56 14.17
N ARG A 239 6.88 -1.05 15.07
CA ARG A 239 7.29 -1.99 16.12
C ARG A 239 7.78 -3.31 15.55
N LEU A 240 7.16 -3.83 14.50
CA LEU A 240 7.56 -5.07 13.83
C LEU A 240 8.96 -4.92 13.24
N ILE A 241 9.24 -3.83 12.52
CA ILE A 241 10.57 -3.55 11.97
C ILE A 241 11.60 -3.42 13.10
N ALA A 242 11.27 -2.72 14.18
CA ALA A 242 12.18 -2.49 15.30
C ALA A 242 12.50 -3.76 16.11
N THR A 243 11.59 -4.74 16.16
CA THR A 243 11.73 -5.92 17.03
C THR A 243 12.04 -7.21 16.27
N GLU A 244 11.45 -7.40 15.09
CA GLU A 244 11.55 -8.62 14.26
C GLU A 244 12.31 -8.37 12.94
N GLY A 245 12.65 -7.11 12.64
CA GLY A 245 13.41 -6.73 11.47
C GLY A 245 12.58 -6.52 10.19
N PRO A 246 13.21 -5.95 9.15
CA PRO A 246 12.54 -5.60 7.89
C PRO A 246 12.08 -6.81 7.07
N THR A 247 12.70 -7.98 7.25
CA THR A 247 12.28 -9.22 6.56
C THR A 247 10.87 -9.65 6.99
N SER A 248 10.57 -9.63 8.28
CA SER A 248 9.24 -9.94 8.82
C SER A 248 8.20 -8.92 8.35
N ALA A 249 8.55 -7.64 8.29
CA ALA A 249 7.67 -6.61 7.72
C ALA A 249 7.41 -6.82 6.22
N ALA A 250 8.42 -7.27 5.46
CA ALA A 250 8.26 -7.58 4.04
C ALA A 250 7.36 -8.81 3.79
N ALA A 251 7.30 -9.75 4.75
CA ALA A 251 6.43 -10.94 4.69
C ALA A 251 4.94 -10.56 4.72
N VAL A 252 4.58 -9.48 5.43
CA VAL A 252 3.20 -8.95 5.49
C VAL A 252 2.64 -8.74 4.09
N GLY A 253 3.43 -8.15 3.19
CA GLY A 253 3.02 -7.87 1.81
C GLY A 253 2.62 -9.12 1.00
N TYR A 254 3.15 -10.30 1.34
CA TYR A 254 2.78 -11.56 0.69
C TYR A 254 1.48 -12.15 1.25
N LEU A 255 1.12 -11.79 2.49
CA LEU A 255 -0.10 -12.23 3.15
C LEU A 255 -1.31 -11.35 2.79
N LEU A 256 -1.07 -10.10 2.36
CA LEU A 256 -2.13 -9.15 1.99
C LEU A 256 -3.13 -9.73 0.98
N PRO A 257 -2.72 -10.30 -0.17
CA PRO A 257 -3.64 -10.87 -1.15
C PRO A 257 -4.45 -12.03 -0.58
N VAL A 258 -3.83 -12.89 0.22
CA VAL A 258 -4.52 -14.03 0.84
C VAL A 258 -5.64 -13.53 1.75
N VAL A 259 -5.33 -12.56 2.61
CA VAL A 259 -6.31 -11.97 3.53
C VAL A 259 -7.42 -11.25 2.77
N SER A 260 -7.09 -10.40 1.79
CA SER A 260 -8.09 -9.65 1.02
C SER A 260 -9.02 -10.58 0.23
N THR A 261 -8.47 -11.62 -0.38
CA THR A 261 -9.23 -12.61 -1.16
C THR A 261 -10.14 -13.44 -0.27
N VAL A 262 -9.65 -13.93 0.88
CA VAL A 262 -10.47 -14.69 1.85
C VAL A 262 -11.59 -13.83 2.42
N LEU A 263 -11.29 -12.60 2.83
CA LEU A 263 -12.29 -11.69 3.39
C LEU A 263 -13.31 -11.24 2.33
N GLY A 264 -12.87 -10.96 1.10
CA GLY A 264 -13.77 -10.65 -0.02
C GLY A 264 -14.73 -11.81 -0.31
N ALA A 265 -14.24 -13.05 -0.29
CA ALA A 265 -15.09 -14.22 -0.51
C ALA A 265 -16.08 -14.46 0.64
N LEU A 266 -15.61 -14.41 1.90
CA LEU A 266 -16.42 -14.75 3.08
C LEU A 266 -17.41 -13.66 3.47
N VAL A 267 -17.03 -12.38 3.36
CA VAL A 267 -17.83 -11.25 3.87
C VAL A 267 -18.65 -10.59 2.76
N LEU A 268 -18.07 -10.41 1.58
CA LEU A 268 -18.72 -9.73 0.44
C LEU A 268 -19.34 -10.71 -0.56
N GLY A 269 -19.16 -12.02 -0.38
CA GLY A 269 -19.63 -13.03 -1.32
C GLY A 269 -18.95 -12.97 -2.69
N GLU A 270 -17.72 -12.41 -2.76
CA GLU A 270 -16.99 -12.31 -4.02
C GLU A 270 -16.64 -13.71 -4.57
N ARG A 271 -16.97 -13.96 -5.84
CA ARG A 271 -16.70 -15.25 -6.48
C ARG A 271 -15.20 -15.43 -6.70
N LEU A 272 -14.62 -16.43 -6.04
CA LEU A 272 -13.24 -16.86 -6.28
C LEU A 272 -13.17 -17.69 -7.57
N THR A 273 -12.68 -17.06 -8.63
CA THR A 273 -12.44 -17.77 -9.89
C THR A 273 -11.10 -18.50 -9.83
N VAL A 274 -11.02 -19.65 -10.52
CA VAL A 274 -9.74 -20.38 -10.68
C VAL A 274 -8.66 -19.48 -11.28
N ARG A 275 -9.04 -18.55 -12.16
CA ARG A 275 -8.13 -17.56 -12.75
C ARG A 275 -7.58 -16.58 -11.71
N ALA A 276 -8.44 -16.06 -10.82
CA ALA A 276 -8.00 -15.17 -9.75
C ALA A 276 -7.02 -15.88 -8.80
N VAL A 277 -7.28 -17.15 -8.45
CA VAL A 277 -6.39 -17.96 -7.61
C VAL A 277 -5.05 -18.23 -8.32
N ALA A 278 -5.10 -18.73 -9.55
CA ALA A 278 -3.89 -19.02 -10.33
C ALA A 278 -3.05 -17.76 -10.58
N GLY A 279 -3.70 -16.66 -10.98
CA GLY A 279 -3.04 -15.39 -11.20
C GLY A 279 -2.43 -14.82 -9.92
N THR A 280 -3.10 -14.94 -8.77
CA THR A 280 -2.53 -14.56 -7.46
C THR A 280 -1.27 -15.36 -7.16
N ALA A 281 -1.29 -16.68 -7.37
CA ALA A 281 -0.12 -17.52 -7.17
C ALA A 281 1.06 -17.10 -8.06
N VAL A 282 0.78 -16.79 -9.34
CA VAL A 282 1.79 -16.32 -10.31
C VAL A 282 2.34 -14.94 -9.91
N VAL A 283 1.50 -14.00 -9.48
CA VAL A 283 1.93 -12.68 -8.96
C VAL A 283 2.86 -12.85 -7.77
N LEU A 284 2.46 -13.66 -6.79
CA LEU A 284 3.24 -13.91 -5.57
C LEU A 284 4.59 -14.57 -5.90
N ALA A 285 4.62 -15.52 -6.83
CA ALA A 285 5.84 -16.14 -7.32
C ALA A 285 6.77 -15.11 -7.99
N GLY A 286 6.25 -14.25 -8.87
CA GLY A 286 7.02 -13.20 -9.51
C GLY A 286 7.60 -12.19 -8.50
N VAL A 287 6.79 -11.76 -7.54
CA VAL A 287 7.20 -10.86 -6.45
C VAL A 287 8.25 -11.52 -5.55
N PHE A 288 8.13 -12.82 -5.28
CA PHE A 288 9.13 -13.59 -4.54
C PHE A 288 10.49 -13.56 -5.25
N LEU A 289 10.52 -13.85 -6.56
CA LEU A 289 11.74 -13.83 -7.37
C LEU A 289 12.39 -12.43 -7.40
N VAL A 290 11.60 -11.36 -7.50
CA VAL A 290 12.10 -9.98 -7.49
C VAL A 290 12.77 -9.60 -6.16
N LYS A 291 12.18 -10.05 -5.05
CA LYS A 291 12.72 -9.78 -3.70
C LYS A 291 13.83 -10.75 -3.28
N HIS A 292 14.00 -11.87 -3.98
CA HIS A 292 15.03 -12.85 -3.63
C HIS A 292 16.42 -12.25 -3.81
N ARG A 293 17.12 -12.02 -2.70
CA ARG A 293 18.55 -11.68 -2.67
C ARG A 293 19.30 -12.86 -2.05
N PRO A 294 20.23 -13.51 -2.76
CA PRO A 294 21.09 -14.53 -2.16
C PRO A 294 21.89 -13.90 -1.02
N LYS A 295 22.08 -14.64 0.08
CA LYS A 295 22.99 -14.21 1.15
C LYS A 295 24.38 -13.97 0.55
N PRO A 296 25.08 -12.88 0.91
CA PRO A 296 26.48 -12.73 0.56
C PRO A 296 27.23 -13.98 1.04
N ARG A 297 27.93 -14.66 0.14
CA ARG A 297 28.86 -15.73 0.54
C ARG A 297 29.90 -15.08 1.44
N THR A 298 29.94 -15.48 2.71
CA THR A 298 31.02 -15.13 3.62
C THR A 298 32.30 -15.66 2.99
N VAL A 299 33.13 -14.76 2.44
CA VAL A 299 34.48 -15.11 2.03
C VAL A 299 35.24 -15.28 3.35
N VAL A 300 35.48 -16.53 3.75
CA VAL A 300 36.38 -16.84 4.86
C VAL A 300 37.77 -16.34 4.44
N PRO A 301 38.41 -15.42 5.17
CA PRO A 301 39.77 -15.04 4.87
C PRO A 301 40.62 -16.30 5.00
N LEU A 302 41.28 -16.71 3.92
CA LEU A 302 42.36 -17.68 4.01
C LEU A 302 43.44 -17.02 4.87
N LEU A 303 43.56 -17.50 6.11
CA LEU A 303 44.74 -17.25 6.92
C LEU A 303 45.89 -17.90 6.16
N THR A 304 46.68 -17.08 5.47
CA THR A 304 48.00 -17.49 4.99
C THR A 304 48.94 -17.37 6.18
N ASP A 305 49.40 -18.53 6.66
CA ASP A 305 50.50 -18.69 7.60
C ASP A 305 51.82 -18.14 7.04
#